data_AF-A0A9W5X4N6-F1
#
_entry.id   AF-A0A9W5X4N6-F1
#
_cell.length_a   1.000
_cell.length_b   1.000
_cell.length_c   1.000
_cell.angle_alpha   90.00
_cell.angle_beta   90.00
_cell.angle_gamma   90.00
#
_symmetry.space_group_name_H-M   'P 1'
#
loop_
_entity.id
_entity.type
_entity.pdbx_description
1 polymer ?
#
loop_
_entity_poly.entity_id
_entity_poly.type
_entity_poly.pdbx_seq_one_letter_code
_entity_poly.pdbx_strand_id
1 'polypeptide(L)' 'MENLLKKIEQCRNEMITLSCSYELTSDIVVKSSKQLDELLNEYHTKAAASA' A
#
# COMPACT_ATOMS: atom_id res chain seq x y z
N MET A 1 -11.41 -6.74 8.44
CA MET A 1 -10.92 -6.37 7.08
C MET A 1 -11.14 -4.91 6.73
N GLU A 2 -12.25 -4.26 7.14
CA GLU A 2 -12.57 -2.88 6.73
C GLU A 2 -11.47 -1.84 7.05
N ASN A 3 -10.84 -1.91 8.23
CA ASN A 3 -9.73 -1.00 8.58
C ASN A 3 -8.46 -1.24 7.75
N LEU A 4 -8.22 -2.46 7.29
CA LEU A 4 -7.07 -2.79 6.46
C LEU A 4 -7.27 -2.28 5.03
N LEU A 5 -8.48 -2.47 4.48
CA LEU A 5 -8.86 -1.95 3.17
C LEU A 5 -8.77 -0.41 3.11
N LYS A 6 -9.19 0.29 4.17
CA LYS A 6 -9.04 1.75 4.27
C LYS A 6 -7.57 2.19 4.24
N LYS A 7 -6.68 1.46 4.94
CA LYS A 7 -5.24 1.75 4.93
C LYS A 7 -4.61 1.48 3.55
N ILE A 8 -5.03 0.42 2.87
CA ILE A 8 -4.57 0.10 1.51
C ILE A 8 -4.96 1.22 0.54
N GLU A 9 -6.23 1.65 0.55
CA GLU A 9 -6.70 2.73 -0.33
C GLU A 9 -6.01 4.06 -0.02
N GLN A 10 -5.82 4.40 1.26
CA GLN A 10 -5.08 5.60 1.64
C GLN A 10 -3.62 5.55 1.14
N CYS A 11 -2.92 4.45 1.39
CA CYS A 11 -1.53 4.25 0.98
C CYS A 11 -1.39 4.27 -0.55
N ARG A 12 -2.35 3.69 -1.27
CA ARG A 12 -2.42 3.75 -2.74
C ARG A 12 -2.59 5.18 -3.26
N ASN A 13 -3.46 5.98 -2.64
CA ASN A 13 -3.68 7.37 -3.04
C ASN A 13 -2.46 8.25 -2.76
N GLU A 14 -1.79 8.04 -1.62
CA GLU A 14 -0.51 8.67 -1.30
C GLU A 14 0.56 8.30 -2.34
N MET A 15 0.67 7.02 -2.70
CA MET A 15 1.65 6.55 -3.68
C MET A 15 1.41 7.14 -5.08
N ILE A 16 0.15 7.30 -5.52
CA ILE A 16 -0.21 7.99 -6.78
C ILE A 16 0.19 9.47 -6.73
N THR A 17 -0.07 10.14 -5.62
CA THR A 17 0.30 11.56 -5.45
C THR A 17 1.81 11.74 -5.46
N LEU A 18 2.53 10.85 -4.79
CA LEU A 18 3.99 10.86 -4.72
C LEU A 18 4.62 10.50 -6.06
N SER A 19 4.07 9.55 -6.83
CA SER A 19 4.60 9.20 -8.16
C SER A 19 4.35 10.27 -9.22
N CYS A 20 3.32 11.11 -9.04
CA CYS A 20 3.13 12.31 -9.85
C CYS A 20 4.10 13.44 -9.49
N SER A 21 4.61 13.46 -8.25
CA SER A 21 5.42 14.57 -7.72
C SER A 21 6.93 14.26 -7.66
N TYR A 22 7.28 12.97 -7.59
CA TYR A 22 8.64 12.47 -7.42
C TYR A 22 8.91 11.33 -8.40
N GLU A 23 10.17 11.14 -8.77
CA GLU A 23 10.58 10.00 -9.56
C GLU A 23 10.27 8.69 -8.82
N LEU A 24 9.92 7.64 -9.58
CA LEU A 24 9.55 6.33 -9.02
C LEU A 24 10.68 5.68 -8.22
N THR A 25 11.93 6.09 -8.47
CA THR A 25 13.13 5.65 -7.76
C THR A 25 13.41 6.46 -6.50
N SER A 26 12.66 7.53 -6.24
CA SER A 26 12.82 8.35 -5.05
C SER A 26 12.50 7.53 -3.80
N ASP A 27 13.32 7.68 -2.76
CA ASP A 27 13.22 6.93 -1.51
C ASP A 27 11.81 6.99 -0.90
N ILE A 28 11.13 8.12 -1.08
CA ILE A 28 9.76 8.35 -0.59
C ILE A 28 8.77 7.44 -1.35
N VAL A 29 8.84 7.37 -2.68
CA VAL A 29 7.96 6.51 -3.50
C VAL A 29 8.26 5.04 -3.23
N VAL A 30 9.54 4.67 -3.08
CA VAL A 30 9.95 3.30 -2.76
C VAL A 30 9.45 2.87 -1.37
N LYS A 31 9.53 3.76 -0.37
CA LYS A 31 8.98 3.49 0.97
C LYS A 31 7.46 3.32 0.94
N SER A 32 6.74 4.23 0.27
CA SER A 32 5.30 4.11 0.11
C SER A 32 4.91 2.83 -0.63
N SER A 33 5.67 2.43 -1.66
CA SER A 33 5.45 1.17 -2.38
C SER A 33 5.64 -0.06 -1.49
N LYS A 34 6.67 -0.07 -0.62
CA LYS A 34 6.89 -1.17 0.33
C LYS A 34 5.76 -1.27 1.35
N GLN A 35 5.32 -0.13 1.89
CA GLN A 35 4.21 -0.10 2.84
C GLN A 35 2.90 -0.60 2.20
N LEU A 36 2.63 -0.27 0.94
CA LEU A 36 1.47 -0.77 0.22
C LEU A 36 1.53 -2.29 0.02
N ASP A 37 2.71 -2.82 -0.33
CA ASP A 37 2.95 -4.26 -0.48
C ASP A 37 2.72 -5.02 0.85
N GLU A 38 3.24 -4.51 1.96
CA GLU A 38 3.02 -5.10 3.29
C GLU A 38 1.53 -5.16 3.67
N LEU A 39 0.77 -4.09 3.39
CA LEU A 39 -0.67 -4.05 3.67
C LEU A 39 -1.46 -5.03 2.79
N LEU A 40 -1.07 -5.16 1.51
CA LEU A 40 -1.67 -6.12 0.59
C LEU A 40 -1.36 -7.56 1.00
N ASN A 41 -0.11 -7.84 1.39
CA ASN A 41 0.28 -9.15 1.91
C ASN A 41 -0.50 -9.50 3.17
N GLU A 42 -0.64 -8.56 4.12
CA GLU A 42 -1.46 -8.76 5.31
C GLU A 42 -2.92 -9.07 4.93
N TYR A 43 -3.46 -8.38 3.92
CA TYR A 43 -4.82 -8.63 3.44
C TYR A 43 -4.96 -10.01 2.83
N HIS A 44 -4.03 -10.42 1.96
CA HIS A 44 -4.02 -11.74 1.34
C HIS A 44 -3.88 -12.84 2.38
N THR A 45 -3.00 -12.70 3.37
CA THR A 45 -2.86 -13.65 4.48
C THR A 45 -4.15 -13.76 5.29
N LYS A 46 -4.78 -12.63 5.64
CA LYS A 46 -6.04 -12.64 6.40
C LYS A 46 -7.21 -13.19 5.58
N ALA A 47 -7.25 -12.91 4.27
CA ALA A 47 -8.25 -13.46 3.36
C ALA A 47 -8.10 -14.98 3.21
N ALA A 48 -6.86 -15.47 3.08
CA ALA A 48 -6.56 -16.90 3.00
C ALA A 48 -6.81 -17.63 4.33
N ALA A 49 -6.60 -16.99 5.48
CA ALA A 49 -6.87 -17.56 6.80
C ALA A 49 -8.37 -17.59 7.18
N SER A 50 -9.24 -16.99 6.36
CA SER A 50 -10.69 -16.95 6.55
C SER A 50 -11.44 -17.90 5.62
N ALA A 51 -10.72 -18.71 4.83
CA ALA A 51 -11.23 -19.70 3.87
C ALA A 51 -10.98 -21.13 4.40
#